data_AF-A0A832HQM4-F1
#
_entry.id   AF-A0A832HQM4-F1
#
_cell.length_a   1.000
_cell.length_b   1.000
_cell.length_c   1.000
_cell.angle_alpha   90.00
_cell.angle_beta   90.00
_cell.angle_gamma   90.00
#
_symmetry.space_group_name_H-M   'P 1'
#
loop_
_entity.id
_entity.type
_entity.pdbx_description
1 polymer ?
#
loop_
_entity_poly.entity_id
_entity_poly.type
_entity_poly.pdbx_seq_one_letter_code
_entity_poly.pdbx_strand_id
1 'polypeptide(L)'
;MPEQQGQRILSPMTRPARSHAPRHWRPADAHLYAAWGVVLLAFALSIAWLLTKGPTGPWRWFDSAFILLISLMSVFSAARRLPAQNIVPAALIILGTSALAIATFAYYVSDPSSNSKVGFNDSFGPSILNSNDKRLLPWQLPFLILAMTLSSRETTRLILRPWRREKNYGLWLLGISTLLVMFICVAMEPFAIKVADWWKWQRDTANADSWHGAPWWAFACWLTLVLVVYWFAGPWLIVKRPLSMIPDLSPVGVWLLLLVYFTLGNITKIAEGLWQAVIAAVVAAIPVCFMAWRGWKLSQPPVTPAPAPASSSEAA
;
A
#
# COMPACT_ATOMS: atom_id res chain seq x y z
N MET A 1 -53.13 -19.26 -28.70
CA MET A 1 -53.20 -17.79 -28.77
C MET A 1 -51.81 -17.24 -28.48
N PRO A 2 -51.11 -16.65 -29.46
CA PRO A 2 -49.78 -16.09 -29.25
C PRO A 2 -49.90 -14.65 -28.76
N GLU A 3 -49.33 -14.38 -27.60
CA GLU A 3 -49.31 -13.09 -26.94
C GLU A 3 -48.29 -12.18 -27.64
N GLN A 4 -48.78 -11.23 -28.43
CA GLN A 4 -47.97 -10.18 -29.03
C GLN A 4 -47.46 -9.22 -27.93
N GLN A 5 -46.32 -9.56 -27.34
CA GLN A 5 -45.58 -8.63 -26.49
C GLN A 5 -44.96 -7.54 -27.37
N GLY A 6 -45.59 -6.36 -27.32
CA GLY A 6 -45.17 -5.16 -28.01
C GLY A 6 -43.72 -4.80 -27.73
N GLN A 7 -42.91 -4.86 -28.79
CA GLN A 7 -41.61 -4.21 -28.85
C GLN A 7 -41.82 -2.69 -28.69
N ARG A 8 -41.70 -2.20 -27.45
CA ARG A 8 -41.43 -0.77 -27.21
C ARG A 8 -40.05 -0.49 -27.80
N ILE A 9 -40.04 0.03 -29.02
CA ILE A 9 -38.90 0.70 -29.63
C ILE A 9 -38.55 1.86 -28.71
N LEU A 10 -37.65 1.61 -27.77
CA LEU A 10 -37.02 2.66 -26.97
C LEU A 10 -36.14 3.43 -27.93
N SER A 11 -36.64 4.57 -28.40
CA SER A 11 -35.87 5.54 -29.18
C SER A 11 -34.50 5.71 -28.51
N PRO A 12 -33.39 5.62 -29.25
CA PRO A 12 -32.07 5.79 -28.69
C PRO A 12 -32.02 7.19 -28.08
N MET A 13 -32.14 7.28 -26.75
CA MET A 13 -31.85 8.50 -26.01
C MET A 13 -30.38 8.80 -26.27
N THR A 14 -30.14 9.62 -27.27
CA THR A 14 -28.87 10.31 -27.50
C THR A 14 -28.62 11.14 -26.24
N ARG A 15 -27.90 10.55 -25.28
CA ARG A 15 -27.42 11.28 -24.11
C ARG A 15 -26.63 12.46 -24.65
N PRO A 16 -26.98 13.71 -24.28
CA PRO A 16 -26.26 14.87 -24.75
C PRO A 16 -24.79 14.67 -24.42
N ALA A 17 -23.93 14.84 -25.43
CA ALA A 17 -22.49 14.77 -25.29
C ALA A 17 -22.10 15.78 -24.20
N ARG A 18 -21.78 15.28 -23.01
CA ARG A 18 -21.28 16.14 -21.93
C ARG A 18 -19.96 16.71 -22.44
N SER A 19 -19.97 18.00 -22.74
CA SER A 19 -18.76 18.74 -23.07
C SER A 19 -17.77 18.56 -21.93
N HIS A 20 -16.67 17.88 -22.21
CA HIS A 20 -15.55 17.75 -21.30
C HIS A 20 -14.86 19.12 -21.24
N ALA A 21 -15.39 20.00 -20.40
CA ALA A 21 -14.78 21.31 -20.17
C ALA A 21 -13.29 21.12 -19.81
N PRO A 22 -12.39 21.91 -20.41
CA PRO A 22 -10.96 21.79 -20.17
C PRO A 22 -10.65 21.92 -18.68
N ARG A 23 -9.73 21.05 -18.27
CA ARG A 23 -9.37 20.74 -16.89
C ARG A 23 -8.62 21.92 -16.27
N HIS A 24 -9.33 22.98 -15.92
CA HIS A 24 -8.82 24.04 -15.06
C HIS A 24 -8.41 23.40 -13.72
N TRP A 25 -7.21 23.73 -13.25
CA TRP A 25 -6.62 23.28 -12.00
C TRP A 25 -7.65 23.40 -10.87
N ARG A 26 -8.10 22.26 -10.33
CA ARG A 26 -8.98 22.31 -9.17
C ARG A 26 -8.10 22.58 -7.95
N PRO A 27 -8.42 23.55 -7.09
CA PRO A 27 -7.67 23.80 -5.85
C PRO A 27 -7.54 22.55 -4.96
N ALA A 28 -8.43 21.57 -5.10
CA ALA A 28 -8.34 20.25 -4.48
C ALA A 28 -7.04 19.47 -4.80
N ASP A 29 -6.38 19.74 -5.93
CA ASP A 29 -5.12 19.07 -6.29
C ASP A 29 -3.91 19.70 -5.57
N ALA A 30 -3.96 20.98 -5.20
CA ALA A 30 -2.86 21.67 -4.51
C ALA A 30 -2.56 21.07 -3.13
N HIS A 31 -3.60 20.75 -2.36
CA HIS A 31 -3.44 20.11 -1.05
C HIS A 31 -2.78 18.73 -1.13
N LEU A 32 -3.01 18.00 -2.22
CA LEU A 32 -2.37 16.70 -2.43
C LEU A 32 -0.87 16.85 -2.69
N TYR A 33 -0.47 17.82 -3.52
CA TYR A 33 0.95 18.08 -3.76
C TYR A 33 1.65 18.55 -2.48
N ALA A 34 0.99 19.39 -1.68
CA ALA A 34 1.50 19.77 -0.37
C ALA A 34 1.67 18.54 0.56
N ALA A 35 0.66 17.66 0.63
CA ALA A 35 0.73 16.41 1.39
C ALA A 35 1.89 15.51 0.92
N TRP A 36 2.08 15.38 -0.40
CA TRP A 36 3.23 14.69 -0.98
C TRP A 36 4.55 15.33 -0.57
N GLY A 37 4.66 16.66 -0.60
CA GLY A 37 5.85 17.39 -0.16
C GLY A 37 6.21 17.09 1.30
N VAL A 38 5.21 17.05 2.19
CA VAL A 38 5.40 16.71 3.61
C VAL A 38 5.87 15.26 3.77
N VAL A 39 5.26 14.32 3.05
CA VAL A 39 5.66 12.89 3.08
C VAL A 39 7.08 12.71 2.56
N LEU A 40 7.45 13.37 1.47
CA LEU A 40 8.80 13.29 0.89
C LEU A 40 9.85 13.93 1.79
N LEU A 41 9.51 15.04 2.47
CA LEU A 41 10.38 15.63 3.48
C LEU A 41 10.61 14.68 4.66
N ALA A 42 9.54 14.08 5.20
CA ALA A 42 9.67 13.09 6.27
C ALA A 42 10.50 11.87 5.84
N PHE A 43 10.28 11.37 4.63
CA PHE A 43 11.10 10.32 4.02
C PHE A 43 12.58 10.70 3.94
N ALA A 44 12.88 11.89 3.41
CA ALA A 44 14.26 12.37 3.27
C ALA A 44 14.95 12.52 4.64
N LEU A 45 14.23 13.03 5.65
CA LEU A 45 14.74 13.15 7.03
C LEU A 45 15.02 11.77 7.65
N SER A 46 14.10 10.80 7.50
CA SER A 46 14.32 9.43 7.96
C SER A 46 15.53 8.76 7.30
N ILE A 47 15.68 8.89 5.97
CA ILE A 47 16.84 8.34 5.27
C ILE A 47 18.14 9.03 5.67
N ALA A 48 18.15 10.37 5.75
CA ALA A 48 19.34 11.12 6.17
C ALA A 48 19.76 10.74 7.60
N TRP A 49 18.78 10.54 8.50
CA TRP A 49 19.04 10.04 9.84
C TRP A 49 19.66 8.64 9.82
N LEU A 50 19.06 7.73 9.04
CA LEU A 50 19.51 6.35 8.92
C LEU A 50 20.96 6.26 8.42
N LEU A 51 21.34 7.12 7.48
CA LEU A 51 22.69 7.14 6.90
C LEU A 51 23.77 7.72 7.84
N THR A 52 23.40 8.55 8.83
CA THR A 52 24.37 9.31 9.63
C THR A 52 24.64 8.72 11.00
N LYS A 53 23.60 8.40 11.78
CA LYS A 53 23.74 7.97 13.18
C LYS A 53 23.21 6.57 13.46
N GLY A 54 22.65 5.91 12.44
CA GLY A 54 22.07 4.58 12.58
C GLY A 54 20.78 4.59 13.42
N PRO A 55 20.29 3.42 13.81
CA PRO A 55 18.98 3.27 14.44
C PRO A 55 18.91 3.87 15.84
N THR A 56 20.04 4.05 16.56
CA THR A 56 20.03 4.46 17.97
C THR A 56 20.19 5.98 18.11
N GLY A 57 19.24 6.64 18.79
CA GLY A 57 19.34 8.06 19.10
C GLY A 57 18.00 8.73 19.43
N PRO A 58 18.01 10.03 19.78
CA PRO A 58 16.79 10.76 20.17
C PRO A 58 15.88 11.10 18.98
N TRP A 59 16.37 11.02 17.74
CA TRP A 59 15.65 11.43 16.53
C TRP A 59 14.90 10.30 15.82
N ARG A 60 14.75 9.15 16.47
CA ARG A 60 14.08 7.96 15.92
C ARG A 60 12.60 8.17 15.61
N TRP A 61 12.01 9.21 16.19
CA TRP A 61 10.63 9.58 15.91
C TRP A 61 10.42 9.97 14.44
N PHE A 62 11.47 10.29 13.67
CA PHE A 62 11.35 10.53 12.22
C PHE A 62 10.78 9.32 11.48
N ASP A 63 11.22 8.10 11.78
CA ASP A 63 10.70 6.88 11.15
C ASP A 63 9.21 6.68 11.48
N SER A 64 8.84 6.98 12.73
CA SER A 64 7.45 6.93 13.17
C SER A 64 6.59 7.98 12.47
N ALA A 65 7.12 9.19 12.30
CA ALA A 65 6.46 10.27 11.59
C ALA A 65 6.30 9.93 10.10
N PHE A 66 7.32 9.38 9.45
CA PHE A 66 7.25 8.90 8.07
C PHE A 66 6.17 7.82 7.92
N ILE A 67 6.18 6.79 8.78
CA ILE A 67 5.17 5.72 8.76
C ILE A 67 3.75 6.25 8.98
N LEU A 68 3.56 7.19 9.92
CA LEU A 68 2.25 7.79 10.15
C LEU A 68 1.79 8.60 8.94
N LEU A 69 2.66 9.45 8.39
CA LEU A 69 2.35 10.32 7.25
C LEU A 69 2.07 9.51 5.98
N ILE A 70 2.85 8.46 5.70
CA ILE A 70 2.63 7.61 4.53
C ILE A 70 1.33 6.80 4.65
N SER A 71 0.93 6.45 5.87
CA SER A 71 -0.37 5.81 6.17
C SER A 71 -1.53 6.76 5.94
N LEU A 72 -1.44 7.99 6.46
CA LEU A 72 -2.42 9.04 6.20
C LEU A 72 -2.54 9.34 4.71
N MET A 73 -1.41 9.40 4.00
CA MET A 73 -1.40 9.61 2.55
C MET A 73 -2.09 8.48 1.79
N SER A 74 -1.93 7.23 2.23
CA SER A 74 -2.64 6.08 1.68
C SER A 74 -4.15 6.21 1.86
N VAL A 75 -4.60 6.64 3.04
CA VAL A 75 -6.02 6.89 3.34
C VAL A 75 -6.55 8.05 2.50
N PHE A 76 -5.82 9.16 2.40
CA PHE A 76 -6.24 10.31 1.59
C PHE A 76 -6.34 9.96 0.10
N SER A 77 -5.36 9.22 -0.44
CA SER A 77 -5.41 8.76 -1.83
C SER A 77 -6.60 7.84 -2.08
N ALA A 78 -6.90 6.94 -1.14
CA ALA A 78 -8.07 6.06 -1.22
C ALA A 78 -9.40 6.83 -1.07
N ALA A 79 -9.46 7.84 -0.19
CA ALA A 79 -10.63 8.69 0.03
C ALA A 79 -11.04 9.51 -1.19
N ARG A 80 -10.13 9.75 -2.15
CA ARG A 80 -10.49 10.35 -3.44
C ARG A 80 -11.37 9.44 -4.28
N ARG A 81 -11.24 8.12 -4.12
CA ARG A 81 -11.89 7.10 -4.98
C ARG A 81 -13.03 6.36 -4.30
N LEU A 82 -13.09 6.45 -2.97
CA LEU A 82 -14.07 5.80 -2.12
C LEU A 82 -14.81 6.86 -1.31
N PRO A 83 -16.12 6.71 -1.09
CA PRO A 83 -16.83 7.56 -0.13
C PRO A 83 -16.14 7.53 1.24
N ALA A 84 -16.16 8.66 1.96
CA ALA A 84 -15.59 8.76 3.31
C ALA A 84 -16.15 7.67 4.27
N GLN A 85 -17.45 7.38 4.13
CA GLN A 85 -18.17 6.33 4.87
C GLN A 85 -17.62 4.92 4.63
N ASN A 86 -16.91 4.69 3.53
CA ASN A 86 -16.32 3.40 3.21
C ASN A 86 -14.86 3.32 3.68
N ILE A 87 -14.08 4.39 3.45
CA ILE A 87 -12.65 4.38 3.75
C ILE A 87 -12.36 4.47 5.24
N VAL A 88 -13.15 5.23 6.01
CA VAL A 88 -12.91 5.37 7.46
C VAL A 88 -13.11 4.04 8.19
N PRO A 89 -14.23 3.30 8.03
CA PRO A 89 -14.38 1.98 8.64
C PRO A 89 -13.35 0.98 8.12
N ALA A 90 -13.01 1.01 6.82
CA ALA A 90 -11.97 0.13 6.29
C ALA A 90 -10.62 0.38 6.98
N ALA A 91 -10.20 1.64 7.13
CA ALA A 91 -8.96 1.99 7.80
C ALA A 91 -8.96 1.57 9.28
N LEU A 92 -10.06 1.80 10.00
CA LEU A 92 -10.22 1.38 11.39
C LEU A 92 -10.20 -0.15 11.54
N ILE A 93 -10.85 -0.89 10.63
CA ILE A 93 -10.81 -2.36 10.61
C ILE A 93 -9.38 -2.84 10.37
N ILE A 94 -8.66 -2.26 9.40
CA ILE A 94 -7.26 -2.64 9.13
C ILE A 94 -6.39 -2.38 10.35
N LEU A 95 -6.50 -1.20 10.98
CA LEU A 95 -5.75 -0.84 12.19
C LEU A 95 -6.08 -1.78 13.36
N GLY A 96 -7.37 -2.02 13.63
CA GLY A 96 -7.81 -2.86 14.74
C GLY A 96 -7.45 -4.33 14.56
N THR A 97 -7.70 -4.89 13.37
CA THR A 97 -7.37 -6.29 13.07
C THR A 97 -5.87 -6.53 13.06
N SER A 98 -5.07 -5.60 12.52
CA SER A 98 -3.61 -5.71 12.58
C SER A 98 -3.08 -5.58 14.00
N ALA A 99 -3.52 -4.59 14.76
CA ALA A 99 -3.15 -4.42 16.17
C ALA A 99 -3.45 -5.70 16.99
N LEU A 100 -4.67 -6.23 16.87
CA LEU A 100 -5.08 -7.44 17.57
C LEU A 100 -4.24 -8.64 17.15
N ALA A 101 -4.11 -8.90 15.85
CA ALA A 101 -3.38 -10.07 15.35
C ALA A 101 -1.89 -10.04 15.73
N ILE A 102 -1.25 -8.87 15.69
CA ILE A 102 0.14 -8.72 16.13
C ILE A 102 0.26 -8.93 17.63
N ALA A 103 -0.63 -8.35 18.44
CA ALA A 103 -0.59 -8.52 19.89
C ALA A 103 -0.82 -9.98 20.28
N THR A 104 -1.76 -10.66 19.63
CA THR A 104 -2.03 -12.09 19.80
C THR A 104 -0.82 -12.93 19.37
N PHE A 105 -0.24 -12.64 18.22
CA PHE A 105 0.96 -13.30 17.73
C PHE A 105 2.13 -13.13 18.71
N ALA A 106 2.40 -11.90 19.12
CA ALA A 106 3.44 -11.58 20.08
C ALA A 106 3.22 -12.30 21.41
N TYR A 107 1.97 -12.41 21.88
CA TYR A 107 1.63 -13.12 23.10
C TYR A 107 1.94 -14.61 23.01
N TYR A 108 1.43 -15.30 21.97
CA TYR A 108 1.62 -16.75 21.81
C TYR A 108 3.05 -17.13 21.47
N VAL A 109 3.73 -16.33 20.66
CA VAL A 109 5.13 -16.55 20.28
C VAL A 109 6.06 -16.19 21.43
N SER A 110 5.70 -15.28 22.32
CA SER A 110 6.53 -14.97 23.50
C SER A 110 6.30 -15.90 24.69
N ASP A 111 5.54 -16.98 24.53
CA ASP A 111 5.28 -17.91 25.62
C ASP A 111 6.57 -18.68 25.99
N PRO A 112 6.93 -18.81 27.28
CA PRO A 112 8.18 -19.48 27.70
C PRO A 112 8.27 -20.94 27.28
N SER A 113 7.13 -21.58 27.00
CA SER A 113 7.04 -22.95 26.49
C SER A 113 7.39 -23.07 25.00
N SER A 114 7.32 -21.96 24.26
CA SER A 114 7.66 -21.92 22.84
C SER A 114 9.14 -21.60 22.65
N ASN A 115 9.82 -22.40 21.83
CA ASN A 115 11.25 -22.23 21.51
C ASN A 115 11.54 -21.02 20.60
N SER A 116 10.62 -20.07 20.45
CA SER A 116 10.76 -18.97 19.50
C SER A 116 10.20 -17.68 20.08
N LYS A 117 11.00 -16.84 20.73
CA LYS A 117 10.51 -15.59 21.32
C LYS A 117 10.70 -14.41 20.38
N VAL A 118 9.68 -13.59 20.21
CA VAL A 118 9.75 -12.29 19.50
C VAL A 118 9.82 -11.17 20.51
N GLY A 119 10.90 -10.40 20.48
CA GLY A 119 11.03 -9.20 21.29
C GLY A 119 10.91 -7.95 20.44
N PHE A 120 9.90 -7.11 20.69
CA PHE A 120 9.86 -5.75 20.15
C PHE A 120 10.77 -4.84 20.96
N ASN A 121 11.62 -4.09 20.26
CA ASN A 121 12.56 -3.16 20.88
C ASN A 121 11.92 -1.76 21.00
N ASP A 122 12.42 -0.92 21.92
CA ASP A 122 12.07 0.51 22.01
C ASP A 122 12.36 1.28 20.72
N SER A 123 13.13 0.64 19.86
CA SER A 123 13.55 1.15 18.59
C SER A 123 12.45 1.57 17.65
N PHE A 124 11.36 0.82 17.70
CA PHE A 124 10.22 1.10 16.85
C PHE A 124 9.25 2.10 17.49
N GLY A 125 9.61 2.66 18.65
CA GLY A 125 8.86 3.64 19.44
C GLY A 125 8.02 3.00 20.56
N PRO A 126 7.23 3.81 21.29
CA PRO A 126 6.54 3.33 22.49
C PRO A 126 5.51 2.26 22.13
N SER A 127 5.38 1.25 23.00
CA SER A 127 4.37 0.21 22.85
C SER A 127 3.07 0.61 23.56
N ILE A 128 1.92 0.40 22.91
CA ILE A 128 0.59 0.71 23.48
C ILE A 128 0.18 -0.35 24.49
N LEU A 129 0.49 -1.61 24.18
CA LEU A 129 0.13 -2.76 25.00
C LEU A 129 1.38 -3.30 25.65
N ASN A 130 1.58 -2.93 26.91
CA ASN A 130 2.63 -3.46 27.76
C ASN A 130 1.98 -4.35 28.83
N SER A 131 2.44 -5.58 28.96
CA SER A 131 1.94 -6.52 29.98
C SER A 131 3.13 -7.26 30.58
N ASN A 132 3.33 -7.11 31.90
CA ASN A 132 4.30 -7.88 32.70
C ASN A 132 5.63 -8.13 31.96
N ASP A 133 6.38 -7.05 31.70
CA ASP A 133 7.66 -7.02 30.97
C ASP A 133 7.66 -7.36 29.47
N LYS A 134 6.50 -7.74 28.90
CA LYS A 134 6.36 -7.95 27.45
C LYS A 134 5.77 -6.72 26.78
N ARG A 135 6.47 -6.24 25.76
CA ARG A 135 5.96 -5.24 24.80
C ARG A 135 5.28 -5.99 23.69
N LEU A 136 3.96 -5.86 23.60
CA LEU A 136 3.17 -6.67 22.68
C LEU A 136 2.93 -5.95 21.35
N LEU A 137 2.84 -4.61 21.37
CA LEU A 137 2.41 -3.88 20.18
C LEU A 137 3.02 -2.47 20.09
N PRO A 138 4.04 -2.27 19.24
CA PRO A 138 4.47 -0.94 18.82
C PRO A 138 3.33 -0.22 18.08
N TRP A 139 3.06 1.05 18.41
CA TRP A 139 1.90 1.75 17.85
C TRP A 139 2.00 2.00 16.34
N GLN A 140 3.21 2.03 15.80
CA GLN A 140 3.51 2.32 14.40
C GLN A 140 3.21 1.13 13.49
N LEU A 141 3.26 -0.11 14.01
CA LEU A 141 3.14 -1.32 13.19
C LEU A 141 1.76 -1.42 12.50
N PRO A 142 0.62 -1.19 13.20
CA PRO A 142 -0.69 -1.14 12.56
C PRO A 142 -0.78 -0.09 11.44
N PHE A 143 -0.16 1.09 11.62
CA PHE A 143 -0.11 2.12 10.58
C PHE A 143 0.70 1.64 9.37
N LEU A 144 1.87 1.04 9.60
CA LEU A 144 2.66 0.46 8.51
C LEU A 144 1.84 -0.56 7.70
N ILE A 145 1.10 -1.44 8.38
CA ILE A 145 0.23 -2.43 7.72
C ILE A 145 -0.92 -1.75 6.96
N LEU A 146 -1.50 -0.68 7.51
CA LEU A 146 -2.49 0.13 6.81
C LEU A 146 -1.92 0.71 5.51
N ALA A 147 -0.74 1.32 5.56
CA ALA A 147 -0.08 1.87 4.37
C ALA A 147 0.22 0.78 3.34
N MET A 148 0.81 -0.34 3.76
CA MET A 148 1.15 -1.47 2.89
C MET A 148 -0.09 -2.05 2.20
N THR A 149 -1.15 -2.33 2.96
CA THR A 149 -2.35 -3.00 2.43
C THR A 149 -3.18 -2.12 1.52
N LEU A 150 -3.39 -0.84 1.88
CA LEU A 150 -4.14 0.10 1.04
C LEU A 150 -3.38 0.44 -0.24
N SER A 151 -2.08 0.76 -0.15
CA SER A 151 -1.28 1.12 -1.32
C SER A 151 -1.12 -0.07 -2.29
N SER A 152 -0.89 -1.29 -1.78
CA SER A 152 -0.79 -2.50 -2.60
C SER A 152 -2.09 -2.81 -3.33
N ARG A 153 -3.23 -2.67 -2.65
CA ARG A 153 -4.55 -2.94 -3.25
C ARG A 153 -4.90 -1.94 -4.35
N GLU A 154 -4.68 -0.65 -4.09
CA GLU A 154 -4.96 0.39 -5.10
C GLU A 154 -3.97 0.33 -6.27
N THR A 155 -2.71 -0.03 -6.03
CA THR A 155 -1.72 -0.33 -7.08
C THR A 155 -2.17 -1.52 -7.92
N THR A 156 -2.66 -2.58 -7.30
CA THR A 156 -3.18 -3.76 -8.00
C THR A 156 -4.38 -3.43 -8.88
N ARG A 157 -5.30 -2.57 -8.42
CA ARG A 157 -6.43 -2.10 -9.25
C ARG A 157 -5.98 -1.37 -10.51
N LEU A 158 -4.84 -0.70 -10.46
CA LEU A 158 -4.26 -0.02 -11.61
C LEU A 158 -3.60 -1.04 -12.56
N ILE A 159 -2.81 -1.98 -12.03
CA ILE A 159 -2.19 -3.07 -12.79
C ILE A 159 -3.26 -3.89 -13.51
N LEU A 160 -4.29 -4.33 -12.79
CA LEU A 160 -5.35 -5.19 -13.31
C LEU A 160 -6.41 -4.46 -14.12
N ARG A 161 -6.27 -3.15 -14.34
CA ARG A 161 -7.28 -2.36 -15.05
C ARG A 161 -7.61 -2.89 -16.45
N PRO A 162 -6.65 -3.36 -17.27
CA PRO A 162 -6.96 -3.97 -18.57
C PRO A 162 -7.83 -5.24 -18.46
N TRP A 163 -7.76 -5.95 -17.35
CA TRP A 163 -8.44 -7.23 -17.10
C TRP A 163 -9.71 -7.11 -16.24
N ARG A 164 -10.28 -5.90 -16.10
CA ARG A 164 -11.46 -5.67 -15.23
C ARG A 164 -12.69 -6.50 -15.64
N ARG A 165 -12.77 -6.97 -16.88
CA ARG A 165 -13.92 -7.73 -17.41
C ARG A 165 -13.86 -9.23 -17.09
N GLU A 166 -12.74 -9.72 -16.57
CA GLU A 166 -12.57 -11.14 -16.27
C GLU A 166 -13.46 -11.59 -15.10
N LYS A 167 -14.07 -12.76 -15.23
CA LYS A 167 -14.97 -13.32 -14.18
C LYS A 167 -14.27 -13.46 -12.83
N ASN A 168 -12.96 -13.72 -12.84
CA ASN A 168 -12.13 -13.93 -11.66
C ASN A 168 -11.40 -12.66 -11.18
N TYR A 169 -11.79 -11.47 -11.65
CA TYR A 169 -11.11 -10.21 -11.31
C TYR A 169 -10.95 -9.99 -9.79
N GLY A 170 -11.95 -10.35 -8.99
CA GLY A 170 -11.89 -10.22 -7.53
C GLY A 170 -10.79 -11.07 -6.90
N LEU A 171 -10.63 -12.31 -7.37
CA LEU A 171 -9.59 -13.24 -6.90
C LEU A 171 -8.20 -12.76 -7.34
N TRP A 172 -8.05 -12.33 -8.59
CA TRP A 172 -6.80 -11.73 -9.09
C TRP A 172 -6.41 -10.48 -8.29
N LEU A 173 -7.38 -9.62 -8.00
CA LEU A 173 -7.16 -8.41 -7.19
C LEU A 173 -6.66 -8.78 -5.80
N LEU A 174 -7.29 -9.75 -5.13
CA LEU A 174 -6.85 -10.21 -3.82
C LEU A 174 -5.45 -10.81 -3.89
N GLY A 175 -5.23 -11.80 -4.77
CA GLY A 175 -3.96 -12.50 -4.89
C GLY A 175 -2.77 -11.58 -5.22
N ILE A 176 -2.91 -10.71 -6.22
CA ILE A 176 -1.85 -9.77 -6.58
C ILE A 176 -1.63 -8.72 -5.49
N SER A 177 -2.70 -8.22 -4.84
CA SER A 177 -2.54 -7.25 -3.74
C SER A 177 -1.78 -7.86 -2.55
N THR A 178 -2.08 -9.11 -2.21
CA THR A 178 -1.37 -9.85 -1.16
C THR A 178 0.08 -10.08 -1.55
N LEU A 179 0.35 -10.48 -2.80
CA LEU A 179 1.72 -10.63 -3.31
C LEU A 179 2.53 -9.32 -3.22
N LEU A 180 1.91 -8.18 -3.56
CA LEU A 180 2.54 -6.86 -3.45
C LEU A 180 2.87 -6.48 -2.02
N VAL A 181 2.03 -6.83 -1.03
CA VAL A 181 2.36 -6.65 0.38
C VAL A 181 3.53 -7.56 0.77
N MET A 182 3.52 -8.82 0.32
CA MET A 182 4.61 -9.76 0.62
C MET A 182 5.96 -9.29 0.06
N PHE A 183 6.00 -8.63 -1.11
CA PHE A 183 7.24 -8.01 -1.61
C PHE A 183 7.76 -6.91 -0.67
N ILE A 184 6.87 -6.10 -0.08
CA ILE A 184 7.28 -5.15 0.95
C ILE A 184 7.79 -5.90 2.19
N CYS A 185 7.11 -6.97 2.64
CA CYS A 185 7.55 -7.76 3.80
C CYS A 185 8.95 -8.38 3.61
N VAL A 186 9.25 -8.89 2.41
CA VAL A 186 10.56 -9.46 2.05
C VAL A 186 11.69 -8.43 2.19
N ALA A 187 11.43 -7.16 1.85
CA ALA A 187 12.38 -6.07 2.04
C ALA A 187 12.39 -5.53 3.49
N MET A 188 11.23 -5.50 4.14
CA MET A 188 11.02 -4.93 5.47
C MET A 188 11.64 -5.80 6.57
N GLU A 189 11.51 -7.12 6.54
CA GLU A 189 12.04 -8.01 7.59
C GLU A 189 13.55 -7.86 7.84
N PRO A 190 14.44 -7.96 6.83
CA PRO A 190 15.88 -7.76 7.06
C PRO A 190 16.17 -6.35 7.57
N PHE A 191 15.45 -5.34 7.05
CA PHE A 191 15.58 -3.97 7.50
C PHE A 191 15.21 -3.84 8.99
N ALA A 192 14.05 -4.36 9.38
CA ALA A 192 13.53 -4.29 10.74
C ALA A 192 14.48 -4.97 11.74
N ILE A 193 15.06 -6.12 11.39
CA ILE A 193 15.93 -6.89 12.29
C ILE A 193 17.36 -6.33 12.35
N LYS A 194 17.95 -6.01 11.19
CA LYS A 194 19.39 -5.71 11.07
C LYS A 194 19.72 -4.23 11.02
N VAL A 195 18.82 -3.42 10.46
CA VAL A 195 19.07 -2.01 10.17
C VAL A 195 18.43 -1.14 11.24
N ALA A 196 17.13 -1.32 11.47
CA ALA A 196 16.34 -0.45 12.32
C ALA A 196 16.18 -0.98 13.77
N ASP A 197 16.55 -2.25 13.97
CA ASP A 197 16.45 -2.98 15.23
C ASP A 197 15.05 -2.89 15.88
N TRP A 198 14.00 -2.97 15.07
CA TRP A 198 12.60 -2.86 15.47
C TRP A 198 12.14 -4.07 16.29
N TRP A 199 12.52 -5.27 15.86
CA TRP A 199 12.26 -6.51 16.58
C TRP A 199 13.38 -7.52 16.36
N LYS A 200 13.51 -8.44 17.32
CA LYS A 200 14.45 -9.57 17.25
C LYS A 200 13.70 -10.87 17.42
N TRP A 201 14.09 -11.84 16.61
CA TRP A 201 13.74 -13.25 16.80
C TRP A 201 14.82 -13.87 17.69
N GLN A 202 14.47 -14.32 18.90
CA GLN A 202 15.41 -15.04 19.76
C GLN A 202 15.72 -16.40 19.14
N ARG A 203 17.03 -16.65 19.03
CA ARG A 203 17.65 -17.61 18.13
C ARG A 203 17.87 -18.94 18.87
N ASP A 204 16.82 -19.75 19.00
CA ASP A 204 16.97 -21.18 19.39
C ASP A 204 16.91 -22.12 18.18
N THR A 205 16.62 -21.63 16.98
CA THR A 205 16.73 -22.42 15.75
C THR A 205 18.06 -22.16 15.06
N ALA A 206 19.08 -22.95 15.41
CA ALA A 206 20.37 -23.03 14.73
C ALA A 206 20.29 -23.54 13.26
N ASN A 207 19.09 -23.60 12.67
CA ASN A 207 18.87 -24.08 11.33
C ASN A 207 19.01 -22.93 10.33
N ALA A 208 19.71 -23.20 9.23
CA ALA A 208 19.97 -22.30 8.11
C ALA A 208 18.72 -21.76 7.37
N ASP A 209 17.52 -22.15 7.81
CA ASP A 209 16.24 -21.81 7.19
C ASP A 209 15.64 -20.49 7.71
N SER A 210 16.38 -19.39 7.56
CA SER A 210 15.86 -18.04 7.84
C SER A 210 16.22 -17.03 6.75
N TRP A 211 15.28 -16.15 6.43
CA TRP A 211 15.49 -15.02 5.54
C TRP A 211 16.14 -13.88 6.33
N HIS A 212 17.47 -13.79 6.28
CA HIS A 212 18.26 -12.76 6.98
C HIS A 212 17.97 -12.64 8.50
N GLY A 213 17.61 -13.75 9.14
CA GLY A 213 17.25 -13.80 10.57
C GLY A 213 15.75 -13.77 10.86
N ALA A 214 14.90 -13.53 9.86
CA ALA A 214 13.46 -13.76 9.96
C ALA A 214 13.13 -15.22 9.60
N PRO A 215 12.43 -15.98 10.45
CA PRO A 215 12.07 -17.34 10.11
C PRO A 215 10.98 -17.38 9.04
N TRP A 216 10.97 -18.40 8.18
CA TRP A 216 10.00 -18.49 7.07
C TRP A 216 8.53 -18.49 7.52
N TRP A 217 8.24 -19.06 8.69
CA TRP A 217 6.88 -19.05 9.25
C TRP A 217 6.40 -17.62 9.60
N ALA A 218 7.30 -16.66 9.85
CA ALA A 218 6.91 -15.26 10.03
C ALA A 218 6.27 -14.70 8.75
N PHE A 219 6.77 -15.06 7.57
CA PHE A 219 6.15 -14.69 6.29
C PHE A 219 4.78 -15.35 6.10
N ALA A 220 4.59 -16.58 6.57
CA ALA A 220 3.27 -17.21 6.59
C ALA A 220 2.30 -16.46 7.52
N CYS A 221 2.77 -15.95 8.65
CA CYS A 221 1.98 -15.10 9.54
C CYS A 221 1.64 -13.75 8.90
N TRP A 222 2.58 -13.09 8.23
CA TRP A 222 2.31 -11.88 7.45
C TRP A 222 1.29 -12.12 6.35
N LEU A 223 1.44 -13.21 5.60
CA LEU A 223 0.51 -13.62 4.54
C LEU A 223 -0.90 -13.81 5.11
N THR A 224 -1.02 -14.57 6.19
CA THR A 224 -2.29 -14.84 6.88
C THR A 224 -2.91 -13.56 7.38
N LEU A 225 -2.12 -12.69 8.01
CA LEU A 225 -2.56 -11.39 8.50
C LEU A 225 -3.15 -10.52 7.38
N VAL A 226 -2.44 -10.41 6.26
CA VAL A 226 -2.90 -9.60 5.11
C VAL A 226 -4.20 -10.15 4.53
N LEU A 227 -4.32 -11.48 4.41
CA LEU A 227 -5.56 -12.12 3.95
C LEU A 227 -6.74 -11.86 4.89
N VAL A 228 -6.52 -11.98 6.21
CA VAL A 228 -7.53 -11.67 7.23
C VAL A 228 -7.95 -10.21 7.16
N VAL A 229 -6.98 -9.29 7.08
CA VAL A 229 -7.23 -7.86 6.92
C VAL A 229 -8.07 -7.59 5.67
N TYR A 230 -7.71 -8.18 4.52
CA TYR A 230 -8.49 -8.00 3.29
C TYR A 230 -9.87 -8.66 3.36
N TRP A 231 -10.05 -9.77 4.09
CA TRP A 231 -11.35 -10.38 4.30
C TRP A 231 -12.27 -9.42 5.08
N PHE A 232 -11.81 -8.89 6.21
CA PHE A 232 -12.64 -8.00 7.04
C PHE A 232 -12.83 -6.60 6.44
N ALA A 233 -11.80 -6.01 5.84
CA ALA A 233 -11.88 -4.67 5.24
C ALA A 233 -12.49 -4.68 3.82
N GLY A 234 -12.47 -5.83 3.14
CA GLY A 234 -12.90 -6.02 1.76
C GLY A 234 -14.27 -5.43 1.43
N PRO A 235 -15.34 -5.73 2.21
CA PRO A 235 -16.69 -5.21 1.97
C PRO A 235 -16.76 -3.68 1.89
N TRP A 236 -16.00 -3.00 2.75
CA TRP A 236 -15.96 -1.53 2.81
C TRP A 236 -15.14 -0.94 1.67
N LEU A 237 -14.11 -1.67 1.24
CA LEU A 237 -13.23 -1.23 0.17
C LEU A 237 -13.80 -1.47 -1.24
N ILE A 238 -14.99 -2.10 -1.36
CA ILE A 238 -15.68 -2.28 -2.65
C ILE A 238 -16.43 -1.00 -3.02
N VAL A 239 -16.17 -0.52 -4.24
CA VAL A 239 -16.85 0.65 -4.81
C VAL A 239 -18.26 0.22 -5.24
N LYS A 240 -19.29 0.62 -4.49
CA LYS A 240 -20.69 0.29 -4.83
C LYS A 240 -21.20 1.04 -6.08
N ARG A 241 -20.62 2.21 -6.39
CA ARG A 241 -21.02 3.04 -7.53
C ARG A 241 -19.79 3.40 -8.37
N PRO A 242 -19.71 3.01 -9.64
CA PRO A 242 -18.54 3.29 -10.47
C PRO A 242 -18.38 4.81 -10.64
N LEU A 243 -17.40 5.38 -9.95
CA LEU A 243 -17.00 6.76 -10.16
C LEU A 243 -16.12 6.79 -11.43
N SER A 244 -16.50 7.61 -12.41
CA SER A 244 -15.69 7.89 -13.60
C SER A 244 -14.50 8.78 -13.20
N MET A 245 -13.56 8.20 -12.46
CA MET A 245 -12.38 8.93 -11.99
C MET A 245 -11.15 8.55 -12.81
N ILE A 246 -10.38 9.58 -13.16
CA ILE A 246 -9.08 9.42 -13.81
C ILE A 246 -8.17 8.67 -12.82
N PRO A 247 -7.47 7.61 -13.26
CA PRO A 247 -6.56 6.91 -12.38
C PRO A 247 -5.48 7.85 -11.88
N ASP A 248 -5.22 7.74 -10.59
CA ASP A 248 -4.18 8.47 -9.91
C ASP A 248 -3.02 7.50 -9.58
N LEU A 249 -1.79 7.98 -9.74
CA LEU A 249 -0.57 7.20 -9.51
C LEU A 249 -0.12 7.25 -8.05
N SER A 250 -0.77 8.06 -7.21
CA SER A 250 -0.39 8.22 -5.81
C SER A 250 -0.24 6.91 -5.04
N PRO A 251 -1.13 5.90 -5.17
CA PRO A 251 -0.95 4.63 -4.45
C PRO A 251 0.31 3.85 -4.87
N VAL A 252 0.69 3.94 -6.15
CA VAL A 252 1.92 3.36 -6.67
C VAL A 252 3.12 4.08 -6.08
N GLY A 253 3.05 5.41 -6.01
CA GLY A 253 4.06 6.24 -5.35
C GLY A 253 4.25 5.86 -3.88
N VAL A 254 3.16 5.63 -3.14
CA VAL A 254 3.24 5.22 -1.73
C VAL A 254 3.87 3.83 -1.60
N TRP A 255 3.40 2.87 -2.41
CA TRP A 255 3.94 1.51 -2.43
C TRP A 255 5.45 1.50 -2.74
N LEU A 256 5.87 2.27 -3.74
CA LEU A 256 7.27 2.42 -4.11
C LEU A 256 8.09 3.12 -3.04
N LEU A 257 7.56 4.17 -2.39
CA LEU A 257 8.29 4.90 -1.37
C LEU A 257 8.57 4.02 -0.14
N LEU A 258 7.62 3.17 0.26
CA LEU A 258 7.84 2.15 1.29
C LEU A 258 8.91 1.14 0.86
N LEU A 259 8.82 0.61 -0.36
CA LEU A 259 9.80 -0.36 -0.86
C LEU A 259 11.21 0.25 -0.96
N VAL A 260 11.32 1.49 -1.46
CA VAL A 260 12.59 2.24 -1.52
C VAL A 260 13.11 2.53 -0.13
N TYR A 261 12.27 2.90 0.83
CA TYR A 261 12.67 3.13 2.22
C TYR A 261 13.39 1.92 2.82
N PHE A 262 12.76 0.73 2.74
CA PHE A 262 13.36 -0.51 3.22
C PHE A 262 14.60 -0.91 2.42
N THR A 263 14.57 -0.72 1.11
CA THR A 263 15.70 -1.05 0.22
C THR A 263 16.94 -0.19 0.54
N LEU A 264 16.77 1.12 0.65
CA LEU A 264 17.85 2.05 1.01
C LEU A 264 18.43 1.71 2.38
N GLY A 265 17.58 1.35 3.34
CA GLY A 265 18.06 0.89 4.63
C GLY A 265 18.88 -0.40 4.54
N ASN A 266 18.40 -1.40 3.79
CA ASN A 266 19.15 -2.63 3.56
C ASN A 266 20.51 -2.38 2.87
N ILE A 267 20.59 -1.38 1.98
CA ILE A 267 21.86 -0.98 1.33
C ILE A 267 22.90 -0.53 2.36
N THR A 268 22.50 0.14 3.44
CA THR A 268 23.45 0.58 4.49
C THR A 268 24.18 -0.58 5.18
N LYS A 269 23.61 -1.79 5.12
CA LYS A 269 24.15 -3.02 5.71
C LYS A 269 24.47 -4.08 4.66
N ILE A 270 24.80 -3.67 3.43
CA ILE A 270 25.09 -4.60 2.33
C ILE A 270 26.26 -5.55 2.63
N ALA A 271 27.26 -5.08 3.39
CA ALA A 271 28.42 -5.87 3.82
C ALA A 271 28.04 -7.02 4.79
N GLU A 272 26.88 -6.93 5.45
CA GLU A 272 26.33 -7.99 6.33
C GLU A 272 25.50 -9.02 5.55
N GLY A 273 25.54 -8.98 4.21
CA GLY A 273 24.88 -9.95 3.33
C GLY A 273 23.46 -9.59 2.89
N LEU A 274 22.96 -8.37 3.16
CA LEU A 274 21.58 -7.96 2.80
C LEU A 274 21.34 -7.66 1.31
N TRP A 275 22.31 -7.94 0.43
CA TRP A 275 22.20 -7.67 -1.00
C TRP A 275 21.06 -8.45 -1.66
N GLN A 276 20.72 -9.65 -1.17
CA GLN A 276 19.61 -10.46 -1.71
C GLN A 276 18.26 -9.76 -1.52
N ALA A 277 18.04 -9.14 -0.35
CA ALA A 277 16.83 -8.36 -0.09
C ALA A 277 16.72 -7.13 -1.00
N VAL A 278 17.84 -6.47 -1.27
CA VAL A 278 17.91 -5.34 -2.22
C VAL A 278 17.55 -5.80 -3.63
N ILE A 279 18.13 -6.90 -4.11
CA ILE A 279 17.82 -7.46 -5.43
C ILE A 279 16.34 -7.86 -5.50
N ALA A 280 15.82 -8.56 -4.49
CA ALA A 280 14.42 -8.96 -4.45
C ALA A 280 13.48 -7.75 -4.56
N ALA A 281 13.77 -6.68 -3.83
CA ALA A 281 12.98 -5.44 -3.89
C ALA A 281 13.04 -4.77 -5.28
N VAL A 282 14.24 -4.66 -5.88
CA VAL A 282 14.41 -4.06 -7.22
C VAL A 282 13.70 -4.90 -8.29
N VAL A 283 13.87 -6.22 -8.25
CA VAL A 283 13.23 -7.16 -9.18
C VAL A 283 11.71 -7.11 -9.05
N ALA A 284 11.15 -6.91 -7.84
CA ALA A 284 9.72 -6.72 -7.65
C ALA A 284 9.24 -5.34 -8.16
N ALA A 285 10.01 -4.28 -7.95
CA ALA A 285 9.64 -2.91 -8.30
C ALA A 285 9.47 -2.70 -9.82
N ILE A 286 10.39 -3.22 -10.63
CA ILE A 286 10.43 -3.04 -12.09
C ILE A 286 9.11 -3.47 -12.77
N PRO A 287 8.65 -4.74 -12.65
CA PRO A 287 7.42 -5.18 -13.30
C PRO A 287 6.19 -4.46 -12.75
N VAL A 288 6.14 -4.16 -11.45
CA VAL A 288 5.04 -3.41 -10.84
C VAL A 288 4.94 -2.00 -11.43
N CYS A 289 6.06 -1.28 -11.54
CA CYS A 289 6.11 0.04 -12.18
C CYS A 289 5.65 -0.02 -13.64
N PHE A 290 6.19 -0.97 -14.40
CA PHE A 290 5.84 -1.13 -15.81
C PHE A 290 4.35 -1.43 -16.02
N MET A 291 3.80 -2.38 -15.26
CA MET A 291 2.40 -2.76 -15.36
C MET A 291 1.46 -1.65 -14.85
N ALA A 292 1.83 -0.97 -13.77
CA ALA A 292 1.06 0.16 -13.25
C ALA A 292 1.04 1.32 -14.25
N TRP A 293 2.19 1.64 -14.86
CA TRP A 293 2.29 2.65 -15.92
C TRP A 293 1.47 2.28 -17.15
N ARG A 294 1.54 1.03 -17.60
CA ARG A 294 0.71 0.51 -18.71
C ARG A 294 -0.78 0.64 -18.37
N GLY A 295 -1.19 0.23 -17.17
CA GLY A 295 -2.57 0.36 -16.69
C GLY A 295 -3.04 1.81 -16.65
N TRP A 296 -2.18 2.73 -16.22
CA TRP A 296 -2.45 4.17 -16.24
C TRP A 296 -2.58 4.73 -17.65
N LYS A 297 -1.66 4.39 -18.57
CA LYS A 297 -1.68 4.87 -19.96
C LYS A 297 -2.95 4.43 -20.70
N LEU A 298 -3.34 3.16 -20.56
CA LEU A 298 -4.57 2.61 -21.17
C LEU A 298 -5.86 3.24 -20.63
N SER A 299 -5.76 4.00 -19.56
CA SER A 299 -6.90 4.63 -18.91
C SER A 299 -7.09 6.10 -19.26
N GLN A 300 -6.12 6.69 -19.95
CA GLN A 300 -6.26 8.05 -20.44
C GLN A 300 -7.35 8.08 -21.51
N PRO A 301 -8.26 9.08 -21.49
CA PRO A 301 -9.20 9.25 -22.59
C PRO A 301 -8.43 9.41 -23.91
N PRO A 302 -8.98 8.93 -25.04
CA PRO A 302 -8.38 9.20 -26.34
C PRO A 302 -8.20 10.71 -26.50
N VAL A 303 -7.03 11.14 -26.97
CA VAL A 303 -6.79 12.54 -27.29
C VAL A 303 -7.67 12.84 -28.49
N THR A 304 -8.84 13.44 -28.27
CA THR A 304 -9.66 13.92 -29.37
C THR A 304 -8.85 14.99 -30.08
N PRO A 305 -8.55 14.84 -31.39
CA PRO A 305 -7.88 15.89 -32.12
C PRO A 305 -8.69 17.17 -31.97
N ALA A 306 -7.99 18.31 -31.81
CA ALA A 306 -8.65 19.60 -31.77
C ALA A 306 -9.58 19.70 -32.99
N PRO A 307 -10.83 20.19 -32.83
CA PRO A 307 -11.69 20.41 -33.98
C PRO A 307 -10.91 21.20 -35.00
N ALA A 308 -10.86 20.71 -36.25
CA ALA A 308 -10.18 21.41 -37.33
C ALA A 308 -10.66 22.87 -37.33
N PRO A 309 -9.75 23.86 -37.49
CA PRO A 309 -10.16 25.25 -37.54
C PRO A 309 -11.26 25.36 -38.58
N ALA A 310 -12.42 25.91 -38.20
CA ALA A 310 -13.53 26.09 -39.12
C ALA A 310 -12.98 26.83 -40.33
N SER A 311 -12.95 26.15 -41.48
CA SER A 311 -12.48 26.75 -42.73
C SER A 311 -13.33 27.98 -42.96
N SER A 312 -12.70 29.15 -42.94
CA SER A 312 -13.32 30.47 -43.09
C SER A 312 -13.82 30.74 -44.52
N SER A 313 -14.28 29.71 -45.24
CA SER A 313 -14.63 29.76 -46.66
C SER A 313 -16.11 30.04 -46.92
N GLU A 314 -16.91 30.40 -45.91
CA GLU A 314 -18.35 30.73 -46.07
C GLU A 314 -18.64 32.24 -45.93
N ALA A 315 -17.63 33.07 -46.15
CA ALA A 315 -17.77 34.53 -46.27
C ALA A 315 -17.19 34.99 -47.62
N ALA A 316 -17.85 34.62 -48.71
CA ALA A 316 -17.68 35.25 -50.02
C ALA A 316 -19.00 35.17 -50.79
#